data_AF-A0A317TZM0-F1
#
_entry.id   AF-A0A317TZM0-F1
#
_cell.length_a   1.000
_cell.length_b   1.000
_cell.length_c   1.000
_cell.angle_alpha   90.00
_cell.angle_beta   90.00
_cell.angle_gamma   90.00
#
_symmetry.space_group_name_H-M   'P 1'
#
loop_
_entity.id
_entity.type
_entity.pdbx_description
1 polymer ?
#
loop_
_entity_poly.entity_id
_entity_poly.type
_entity_poly.pdbx_seq_one_letter_code
_entity_poly.pdbx_strand_id
1 'polypeptide(L)' 'MIQLFLRFLLVVSGAIASWFVAHDELRFPIVQMVIAVILFTLMIGIIAFWPELKSWLKRVRKKY' A
#
# COMPACT_ATOMS: atom_id res chain seq x y z
N MET A 1 -13.58 10.03 -11.97
CA MET A 1 -12.15 9.61 -12.04
C MET A 1 -11.65 9.02 -10.70
N ILE A 2 -11.92 9.65 -9.55
CA ILE A 2 -11.54 9.17 -8.20
C ILE A 2 -12.08 7.77 -7.87
N GLN A 3 -13.29 7.42 -8.34
CA GLN A 3 -13.87 6.11 -8.07
C GLN A 3 -13.05 4.94 -8.66
N LEU A 4 -12.45 5.14 -9.84
CA LEU A 4 -11.62 4.11 -10.47
C LEU A 4 -10.35 3.88 -9.66
N PHE A 5 -9.74 4.96 -9.17
CA PHE A 5 -8.56 4.92 -8.31
C PHE A 5 -8.83 4.16 -6.99
N LEU A 6 -9.94 4.49 -6.31
CA LEU A 6 -10.36 3.77 -5.10
C LEU A 6 -10.63 2.28 -5.37
N ARG A 7 -11.20 1.96 -6.54
CA ARG A 7 -11.43 0.57 -6.96
C ARG A 7 -10.12 -0.21 -7.10
N PHE A 8 -9.12 0.35 -7.77
CA PHE A 8 -7.81 -0.28 -7.89
C PHE A 8 -7.16 -0.49 -6.52
N LEU A 9 -7.21 0.52 -5.67
CA LEU A 9 -6.67 0.43 -4.31
C LEU A 9 -7.36 -0.68 -3.51
N LEU A 10 -8.69 -0.78 -3.59
CA LEU A 10 -9.47 -1.82 -2.92
C LEU A 10 -9.18 -3.22 -3.47
N VAL A 11 -9.06 -3.38 -4.79
CA VAL A 11 -8.73 -4.66 -5.43
C VAL A 11 -7.34 -5.13 -4.99
N VAL A 12 -6.35 -4.24 -4.99
CA VAL A 12 -4.99 -4.57 -4.54
C VAL A 12 -4.99 -4.89 -3.04
N SER A 13 -5.71 -4.10 -2.22
CA SER A 13 -5.81 -4.38 -0.79
C SER A 13 -6.48 -5.72 -0.48
N GLY A 14 -7.51 -6.11 -1.23
CA GLY A 14 -8.20 -7.40 -1.08
C GLY A 14 -7.33 -8.58 -1.49
N ALA A 15 -6.54 -8.42 -2.55
CA ALA A 15 -5.57 -9.43 -2.99
C ALA A 15 -4.41 -9.62 -1.99
N ILE A 16 -3.99 -8.55 -1.31
CA ILE A 16 -2.99 -8.64 -0.25
C ILE A 16 -3.63 -9.22 1.03
N ALA A 17 -4.84 -8.79 1.38
CA ALA A 17 -5.57 -9.29 2.54
C ALA A 17 -5.83 -10.79 2.46
N SER A 18 -6.10 -11.33 1.27
CA SER A 18 -6.31 -12.77 1.07
C SER A 18 -5.05 -13.62 1.31
N TRP A 19 -3.86 -13.02 1.30
CA TRP A 19 -2.63 -13.71 1.73
C TRP A 19 -2.48 -13.77 3.26
N PHE A 20 -3.10 -12.85 4.00
CA PHE A 20 -2.99 -12.78 5.46
C PHE A 20 -4.18 -13.41 6.19
N VAL A 21 -5.38 -13.38 5.60
CA VAL A 21 -6.62 -13.90 6.19
C VAL A 21 -7.46 -14.63 5.14
N ALA A 22 -8.08 -15.74 5.52
CA ALA A 22 -8.99 -16.48 4.67
C ALA A 22 -10.22 -15.64 4.30
N HIS A 23 -10.64 -15.68 3.03
CA HIS A 23 -11.74 -14.87 2.50
C HIS A 23 -13.08 -15.10 3.21
N ASP A 24 -13.28 -16.27 3.81
CA ASP A 24 -14.53 -16.69 4.45
C ASP A 24 -14.62 -16.28 5.93
N GLU A 25 -13.61 -15.62 6.47
CA GLU A 25 -13.67 -15.13 7.85
C GLU A 25 -14.42 -13.80 7.95
N LEU A 26 -15.25 -13.67 9.00
CA LEU A 26 -15.97 -12.43 9.35
C LEU A 26 -15.05 -11.21 9.49
N ARG A 27 -13.76 -11.46 9.72
CA ARG A 27 -12.70 -10.45 9.97
C ARG A 27 -12.06 -9.95 8.68
N PHE A 28 -12.31 -10.60 7.54
CA PHE A 28 -11.71 -10.25 6.26
C PHE A 28 -11.91 -8.77 5.87
N PRO A 29 -13.13 -8.18 5.99
CA PRO A 29 -13.33 -6.77 5.66
C PRO A 29 -12.51 -5.81 6.53
N ILE A 30 -12.30 -6.15 7.81
CA ILE A 30 -11.53 -5.34 8.76
C ILE A 30 -10.04 -5.38 8.37
N VAL A 31 -9.52 -6.57 8.09
CA VAL A 31 -8.12 -6.74 7.66
C VAL A 31 -7.87 -6.08 6.31
N GLN A 32 -8.80 -6.21 5.36
CA GLN A 32 -8.74 -5.50 4.09
C GLN A 32 -8.70 -3.98 4.29
N MET A 33 -9.53 -3.43 5.18
CA MET A 33 -9.52 -1.98 5.48
C MET A 33 -8.18 -1.54 6.06
N VAL A 34 -7.62 -2.28 7.03
CA VAL A 34 -6.30 -1.96 7.63
C VAL A 34 -5.22 -1.97 6.56
N ILE A 35 -5.20 -2.99 5.69
CA ILE A 35 -4.24 -3.08 4.60
C ILE A 35 -4.42 -1.94 3.61
N ALA A 36 -5.66 -1.58 3.26
CA ALA A 36 -5.95 -0.46 2.37
C ALA A 36 -5.42 0.87 2.93
N VAL A 37 -5.59 1.12 4.23
CA VAL A 37 -5.06 2.32 4.90
C VAL A 37 -3.53 2.32 4.87
N ILE A 38 -2.89 1.20 5.21
CA ILE A 38 -1.42 1.10 5.15
C ILE A 38 -0.92 1.38 3.73
N LEU A 39 -1.51 0.74 2.72
CA LEU A 39 -1.12 0.92 1.32
C LEU A 39 -1.29 2.36 0.87
N PHE A 40 -2.38 3.01 1.28
CA PHE A 40 -2.66 4.40 0.98
C PHE A 40 -1.65 5.34 1.63
N THR A 41 -1.38 5.16 2.93
CA THR A 41 -0.37 5.94 3.66
C THR A 41 1.01 5.76 3.05
N LEU A 42 1.38 4.53 2.68
CA LEU A 42 2.67 4.22 2.06
C LEU A 42 2.77 4.88 0.68
N MET A 43 1.69 4.87 -0.10
CA MET A 43 1.64 5.54 -1.40
C MET A 43 1.78 7.06 -1.25
N ILE A 44 1.06 7.69 -0.33
CA ILE A 44 1.20 9.13 -0.05
C ILE A 44 2.60 9.42 0.46
N GLY A 45 3.15 8.61 1.36
CA GLY A 45 4.51 8.75 1.86
C GLY A 45 5.54 8.69 0.74
N ILE A 46 5.43 7.73 -0.17
CA ILE A 46 6.31 7.64 -1.35
C ILE A 46 6.20 8.88 -2.22
N ILE A 47 4.99 9.41 -2.45
CA ILE A 47 4.79 10.60 -3.29
C ILE A 47 5.35 11.86 -2.59
N ALA A 48 5.01 12.05 -1.31
CA ALA A 48 5.42 13.21 -0.52
C ALA A 48 6.93 13.24 -0.29
N PHE A 49 7.53 12.09 0.04
CA PHE A 49 8.96 11.94 0.29
C PHE A 49 9.74 11.44 -0.94
N TRP A 50 9.17 11.44 -2.14
CA TRP A 50 9.83 10.96 -3.36
C TRP A 50 11.24 11.54 -3.58
N PRO A 51 11.47 12.87 -3.47
CA PRO A 51 12.80 13.44 -3.69
C PRO A 51 13.81 13.00 -2.61
N GLU A 52 13.40 12.98 -1.35
CA GLU A 52 14.24 12.53 -0.24
C GLU A 52 14.54 11.03 -0.33
N LEU A 53 13.54 10.20 -0.65
CA LEU A 53 13.69 8.76 -0.85
C LEU A 53 14.65 8.47 -2.00
N LYS A 54 14.53 9.19 -3.13
CA LYS A 54 15.46 9.06 -4.27
C LYS A 54 16.88 9.49 -3.92
N SER A 55 17.04 10.54 -3.12
CA SER A 55 18.34 11.00 -2.64
C SER A 55 18.99 9.98 -1.69
N TRP A 56 18.19 9.40 -0.79
CA TRP A 56 18.62 8.39 0.16
C TRP A 56 19.00 7.09 -0.55
N LEU A 57 18.18 6.62 -1.49
CA LEU A 57 18.46 5.43 -2.30
C LEU A 57 19.75 5.58 -3.11
N LYS A 58 20.00 6.77 -3.69
CA LYS A 58 21.27 7.08 -4.38
C LYS A 58 22.48 7.03 -3.42
N ARG A 59 22.34 7.50 -2.18
CA ARG A 59 23.40 7.43 -1.17
C ARG A 59 23.68 6.00 -0.74
N VAL A 60 22.64 5.19 -0.53
CA VAL A 60 22.76 3.78 -0.16
C VAL A 60 23.48 2.99 -1.27
N ARG A 61 23.12 3.22 -2.54
CA ARG A 61 23.76 2.55 -3.68
C ARG A 61 25.21 2.98 -3.92
N LYS A 62 25.64 4.16 -3.47
CA LYS A 62 27.03 4.62 -3.61
C LYS A 62 27.96 4.09 -2.51
N LYS A 63 27.39 3.46 -1.47
CA LYS A 63 28.13 2.91 -0.34
C LYS A 63 28.48 1.41 -0.52
N TYR A 64 27.89 0.76 -1.52
CA TYR A 64 28.27 -0.54 -2.05
C TYR A 64 28.95 -0.36 -3.41
#